data_AF-A0A6P6KWF1-F1
#
_entry.id   AF-A0A6P6KWF1-F1
#
_cell.length_a   1.000
_cell.length_b   1.000
_cell.length_c   1.000
_cell.angle_alpha   90.00
_cell.angle_beta   90.00
_cell.angle_gamma   90.00
#
_symmetry.space_group_name_H-M   'P 1'
#
loop_
_entity.id
_entity.type
_entity.pdbx_description
1 polymer ?
#
loop_
_entity_poly.entity_id
_entity_poly.type
_entity_poly.pdbx_seq_one_letter_code
_entity_poly.pdbx_strand_id
1 'polypeptide(L)'
;MVYTCHRDKNCQISKVTRNRCQYCRLQKCFEVGMSKEAVRNDRNKKKKDIKEEVVLPESYELSGELEELVNKVSKAHRETFPSLCQLGKYTTNSSADHRVQLDLGLWDKFSELSTKCIIKIVEFAKRLPGFTSLTIADQITLLKSACLDILMLRICTRYTPEQDTMTFSDGLTLNRTQMHNAGFGPLTDLVFAFAGQLLPLEMDDTETGLLSAICLICGDRMDLEEPHRVDQLQEPLLEALKIYARRRRPNKPHMFPRMLMKVTDLRGISTKGAERAITLKMEIPGPMPPLIREMLENPEIFEEKSDSKDAVSAPLPPPAIQAIKQERDEESALEDEEDEDDECVEEGRDQAGDSEDEEWGLLQVDMGGARTSAAGRAQ
;
A
#
# COMPACT_ATOMS: atom_id res chain seq x y z
N MET A 1 23.64 -17.01 14.69
CA MET A 1 23.21 -17.42 16.05
C MET A 1 24.02 -16.61 17.06
N VAL A 2 23.37 -15.92 17.99
CA VAL A 2 24.02 -15.09 19.02
C VAL A 2 23.71 -15.72 20.37
N TYR A 3 24.73 -15.99 21.21
CA TYR A 3 24.53 -16.55 22.55
C TYR A 3 24.35 -15.43 23.59
N THR A 4 23.49 -15.65 24.57
CA THR A 4 23.20 -14.70 25.66
C THR A 4 23.48 -15.35 27.02
N CYS A 5 24.02 -14.59 27.98
CA CYS A 5 24.15 -15.05 29.36
C CYS A 5 22.97 -14.55 30.18
N HIS A 6 22.35 -15.43 30.97
CA HIS A 6 21.23 -15.09 31.87
C HIS A 6 21.67 -14.84 33.32
N ARG A 7 22.95 -14.52 33.52
CA ARG A 7 23.59 -14.15 34.80
C ARG A 7 24.51 -12.95 34.52
N ASP A 8 25.51 -12.72 35.37
CA ASP A 8 26.42 -11.57 35.28
C ASP A 8 27.58 -11.75 34.28
N LYS A 9 27.42 -12.58 33.25
CA LYS A 9 28.47 -12.89 32.26
C LYS A 9 29.79 -13.42 32.84
N ASN A 10 29.77 -13.95 34.08
CA ASN A 10 30.95 -14.44 34.80
C ASN A 10 30.80 -15.91 35.25
N CYS A 11 30.18 -16.75 34.42
CA CYS A 11 29.96 -18.17 34.76
C CYS A 11 31.28 -18.96 34.77
N GLN A 12 31.58 -19.63 35.88
CA GLN A 12 32.75 -20.49 36.02
C GLN A 12 32.66 -21.72 35.08
N ILE A 13 33.61 -21.83 34.14
CA ILE A 13 33.70 -22.92 33.17
C ILE A 13 34.69 -24.00 33.64
N SER A 14 34.14 -25.14 34.07
CA SER A 14 34.84 -26.36 34.48
C SER A 14 34.37 -27.57 33.67
N LYS A 15 34.98 -28.76 33.88
CA LYS A 15 34.57 -30.01 33.21
C LYS A 15 33.09 -30.33 33.39
N VAL A 16 32.52 -30.02 34.56
CA VAL A 16 31.12 -30.29 34.91
C VAL A 16 30.19 -29.14 34.49
N THR A 17 30.64 -27.89 34.57
CA THR A 17 29.78 -26.70 34.39
C THR A 17 29.81 -26.10 32.98
N ARG A 18 30.69 -26.58 32.09
CA ARG A 18 30.93 -25.99 30.74
C ARG A 18 29.71 -25.88 29.83
N ASN A 19 28.67 -26.68 30.02
CA ASN A 19 27.46 -26.65 29.19
C ASN A 19 26.37 -25.70 29.74
N ARG A 20 26.54 -25.15 30.96
CA ARG A 20 25.51 -24.33 31.62
C ARG A 20 25.32 -22.94 31.02
N CYS A 21 26.33 -22.42 30.32
CA CYS A 21 26.24 -21.12 29.66
C CYS A 21 27.11 -21.08 28.40
N GLN A 22 26.46 -21.05 27.23
CA GLN A 22 27.13 -21.04 25.93
C GLN A 22 27.90 -19.74 25.71
N TYR A 23 27.35 -18.59 26.16
CA TYR A 23 28.02 -17.29 26.06
C TYR A 23 29.36 -17.26 26.80
N CYS A 24 29.37 -17.59 28.11
CA CYS A 24 30.61 -17.55 28.91
C CYS A 24 31.62 -18.61 28.45
N ARG A 25 31.14 -19.75 27.92
CA ARG A 25 32.04 -20.76 27.34
C ARG A 25 32.72 -20.25 26.08
N LEU A 26 31.96 -19.66 25.14
CA LEU A 26 32.51 -19.11 23.91
C LEU A 26 33.47 -17.95 24.20
N GLN A 27 33.12 -17.09 25.15
CA GLN A 27 33.99 -15.99 25.58
C GLN A 27 35.32 -16.51 26.13
N LYS A 28 35.29 -17.53 26.99
CA LYS A 28 36.50 -18.17 27.51
C LYS A 28 37.33 -18.82 26.40
N CYS A 29 36.71 -19.38 25.34
CA CYS A 29 37.44 -19.88 24.17
C CYS A 29 38.25 -18.78 23.48
N PHE A 30 37.68 -17.58 23.32
CA PHE A 30 38.40 -16.43 22.76
C PHE A 30 39.49 -15.90 23.71
N GLU A 31 39.23 -15.86 25.02
CA GLU A 31 40.21 -15.43 26.04
C GLU A 31 41.46 -16.32 26.07
N VAL A 32 41.30 -17.63 25.86
CA VAL A 32 42.46 -18.55 25.75
C VAL A 32 43.10 -18.55 24.36
N GLY A 33 42.66 -17.66 23.46
CA GLY A 33 43.30 -17.42 22.16
C GLY A 33 42.82 -18.32 21.02
N MET A 34 41.64 -18.93 21.10
CA MET A 34 41.08 -19.67 19.96
C MET A 34 40.71 -18.68 18.84
N SER A 35 41.33 -18.80 17.66
CA SER A 35 40.99 -17.98 16.50
C SER A 35 39.66 -18.42 15.89
N LYS A 36 38.77 -17.45 15.67
CA LYS A 36 37.49 -17.64 14.97
C LYS A 36 37.72 -17.92 13.48
N GLU A 37 38.78 -17.34 12.91
CA GLU A 37 39.15 -17.38 11.50
C GLU A 37 39.84 -18.71 11.13
N ALA A 38 40.39 -19.42 12.12
CA ALA A 38 41.01 -20.74 11.94
C ALA A 38 39.97 -21.87 11.77
N VAL A 39 38.68 -21.59 11.98
CA VAL A 39 37.60 -22.56 11.78
C VAL A 39 37.38 -22.75 10.28
N ARG A 40 38.00 -23.79 9.72
CA ARG A 40 37.73 -24.24 8.34
C ARG A 40 36.39 -24.95 8.31
N ASN A 41 35.50 -24.53 7.41
CA ASN A 41 34.30 -25.31 7.07
C ASN A 41 34.71 -26.54 6.25
N ASP A 42 35.10 -27.63 6.94
CA ASP A 42 35.52 -28.86 6.27
C ASP A 42 34.32 -29.68 5.78
N ARG A 43 33.94 -29.42 4.51
CA ARG A 43 33.82 -30.36 3.38
C ARG A 43 32.81 -29.83 2.36
N ASN A 44 33.34 -29.22 1.31
CA ASN A 44 32.62 -28.93 0.07
C ASN A 44 31.95 -30.19 -0.51
N LYS A 45 30.63 -30.16 -0.70
CA LYS A 45 29.97 -30.90 -1.78
C LYS A 45 29.96 -29.96 -3.00
N LYS A 46 30.97 -30.13 -3.87
CA LYS A 46 31.13 -29.57 -5.22
C LYS A 46 30.56 -28.16 -5.46
N LYS A 47 31.40 -27.14 -5.22
CA LYS A 47 31.36 -25.94 -6.07
C LYS A 47 31.65 -26.40 -7.51
N LYS A 48 30.62 -26.37 -8.38
CA LYS A 48 30.87 -26.00 -9.79
C LYS A 48 31.69 -24.71 -9.73
N ASP A 49 32.72 -24.62 -10.56
CA ASP A 49 33.55 -23.44 -10.68
C ASP A 49 32.69 -22.19 -10.51
N ILE A 50 33.01 -21.39 -9.49
CA ILE A 50 32.60 -20.00 -9.49
C ILE A 50 33.36 -19.44 -10.70
N LYS A 51 32.72 -19.51 -11.88
CA LYS A 51 32.72 -18.34 -12.76
C LYS A 51 32.52 -17.20 -11.78
N GLU A 52 33.45 -16.25 -11.74
CA GLU A 52 33.05 -14.89 -11.41
C GLU A 52 31.69 -14.75 -12.09
N GLU A 53 30.61 -14.67 -11.31
CA GLU A 53 29.46 -13.95 -11.79
C GLU A 53 30.00 -12.53 -11.93
N VAL A 54 30.68 -12.28 -13.06
CA VAL A 54 30.18 -11.29 -13.97
C VAL A 54 28.68 -11.39 -13.80
N VAL A 55 28.12 -10.48 -12.99
CA VAL A 55 26.74 -10.08 -13.16
C VAL A 55 26.73 -9.74 -14.63
N LEU A 56 26.40 -10.73 -15.47
CA LEU A 56 26.07 -10.52 -16.86
C LEU A 56 25.13 -9.34 -16.75
N PRO A 57 25.41 -8.21 -17.41
CA PRO A 57 24.44 -7.13 -17.44
C PRO A 57 23.15 -7.85 -17.82
N GLU A 58 22.19 -7.93 -16.89
CA GLU A 58 20.88 -8.47 -17.18
C GLU A 58 20.52 -7.67 -18.41
N SER A 59 20.50 -8.32 -19.58
CA SER A 59 20.48 -7.59 -20.83
C SER A 59 19.15 -6.87 -20.78
N TYR A 60 19.19 -5.59 -20.42
CA TYR A 60 18.01 -4.74 -20.34
C TYR A 60 17.64 -4.44 -21.78
N GLU A 61 17.50 -5.47 -22.61
CA GLU A 61 17.01 -5.41 -23.97
C GLU A 61 15.50 -5.55 -23.85
N LEU A 62 14.78 -4.44 -24.06
CA LEU A 62 13.35 -4.47 -24.29
C LEU A 62 13.17 -5.36 -25.51
N SER A 63 12.39 -6.43 -25.37
CA SER A 63 11.81 -7.10 -26.52
C SER A 63 11.11 -6.04 -27.40
N GLY A 64 11.11 -6.23 -28.72
CA GLY A 64 10.45 -5.29 -29.63
C GLY A 64 8.97 -5.05 -29.26
N GLU A 65 8.30 -6.07 -28.75
CA GLU A 65 6.92 -5.99 -28.24
C GLU A 65 6.80 -5.07 -27.01
N LEU A 66 7.76 -5.18 -26.09
CA LEU A 66 7.77 -4.39 -24.86
C LEU A 66 8.13 -2.93 -25.11
N GLU A 67 9.02 -2.68 -26.07
CA GLU A 67 9.34 -1.32 -26.53
C GLU A 67 8.13 -0.66 -27.21
N GLU A 68 7.38 -1.41 -28.02
CA GLU A 68 6.12 -0.93 -28.59
C GLU A 68 5.09 -0.58 -27.51
N LEU A 69 4.96 -1.42 -26.47
CA LEU A 69 4.10 -1.14 -25.31
C LEU A 69 4.51 0.17 -24.62
N VAL A 70 5.79 0.33 -24.28
CA VAL A 70 6.32 1.56 -23.65
C VAL A 70 6.00 2.79 -24.50
N ASN A 71 6.21 2.70 -25.82
CA ASN A 71 5.94 3.81 -26.74
C ASN A 71 4.44 4.15 -26.80
N LYS A 72 3.56 3.14 -26.87
CA LYS A 72 2.10 3.35 -26.88
C LYS A 72 1.62 4.00 -25.58
N VAL A 73 2.06 3.51 -24.43
CA VAL A 73 1.69 4.07 -23.12
C VAL A 73 2.22 5.50 -22.97
N SER A 74 3.49 5.73 -23.33
CA SER A 74 4.10 7.06 -23.28
C SER A 74 3.37 8.06 -24.17
N LYS A 75 2.99 7.65 -25.38
CA LYS A 75 2.23 8.49 -26.32
C LYS A 75 0.83 8.78 -25.78
N ALA A 76 0.11 7.76 -25.30
CA ALA A 76 -1.21 7.90 -24.70
C ALA A 76 -1.19 8.88 -23.51
N HIS A 77 -0.18 8.78 -22.65
CA HIS A 77 -0.03 9.70 -21.51
C HIS A 77 0.18 11.14 -21.99
N ARG A 78 1.15 11.41 -22.86
CA ARG A 78 1.46 12.77 -23.35
C ARG A 78 0.30 13.42 -24.10
N GLU A 79 -0.43 12.67 -24.91
CA GLU A 79 -1.58 13.19 -25.67
C GLU A 79 -2.79 13.50 -24.78
N THR A 80 -2.90 12.85 -23.62
CA THR A 80 -4.02 13.06 -22.68
C THR A 80 -3.65 13.92 -21.49
N PHE A 81 -2.36 14.21 -21.31
CA PHE A 81 -1.84 15.00 -20.21
C PHE A 81 -0.55 15.71 -20.66
N PRO A 82 -0.63 16.96 -21.17
CA PRO A 82 0.56 17.68 -21.63
C PRO A 82 1.53 17.94 -20.48
N SER A 83 2.83 17.93 -20.76
CA SER A 83 3.86 18.12 -19.74
C SER A 83 3.86 19.57 -19.24
N LEU A 84 4.33 19.78 -18.00
CA LEU A 84 4.32 21.08 -17.33
C LEU A 84 5.00 22.21 -18.14
N CYS A 85 6.07 21.88 -18.88
CA CYS A 85 6.83 22.82 -19.69
C CYS A 85 6.12 23.27 -20.98
N GLN A 86 5.04 22.59 -21.39
CA GLN A 86 4.29 22.89 -22.60
C GLN A 86 3.08 23.81 -22.34
N LEU A 87 2.78 24.10 -21.08
CA LEU A 87 1.61 24.86 -20.67
C LEU A 87 1.91 26.36 -20.64
N GLY A 88 1.02 27.16 -21.23
CA GLY A 88 1.00 28.61 -21.04
C GLY A 88 0.50 28.94 -19.63
N LYS A 89 1.43 29.07 -18.67
CA LYS A 89 1.09 29.28 -17.26
C LYS A 89 0.51 30.66 -17.00
N TYR A 90 -0.55 30.73 -16.22
CA TYR A 90 -1.12 31.97 -15.70
C TYR A 90 -1.53 31.79 -14.23
N THR A 91 -1.59 32.89 -13.48
CA THR A 91 -1.97 32.89 -12.06
C THR A 91 -3.29 33.65 -11.85
N THR A 92 -3.88 33.46 -10.68
CA THR A 92 -5.03 34.24 -10.20
C THR A 92 -4.71 34.79 -8.82
N ASN A 93 -5.31 35.92 -8.47
CA ASN A 93 -5.13 36.54 -7.14
C ASN A 93 -6.26 36.16 -6.17
N SER A 94 -7.23 35.32 -6.59
CA SER A 94 -8.35 34.91 -5.74
C SER A 94 -7.86 34.13 -4.52
N SER A 95 -8.29 34.54 -3.32
CA SER A 95 -8.06 33.89 -2.03
C SER A 95 -6.63 33.35 -1.83
N ALA A 96 -5.62 34.15 -2.17
CA ALA A 96 -4.22 33.71 -2.19
C ALA A 96 -3.50 33.81 -0.84
N ASP A 97 -3.93 34.72 0.04
CA ASP A 97 -3.16 35.12 1.22
C ASP A 97 -3.40 34.23 2.45
N HIS A 98 -4.64 33.81 2.69
CA HIS A 98 -5.02 33.01 3.86
C HIS A 98 -5.96 31.86 3.48
N ARG A 99 -5.91 30.78 4.27
CA ARG A 99 -6.79 29.63 4.07
C ARG A 99 -8.21 29.98 4.51
N VAL A 100 -9.18 29.70 3.65
CA VAL A 100 -10.62 29.75 3.92
C VAL A 100 -11.19 28.35 3.74
N GLN A 101 -12.43 28.13 4.18
CA GLN A 101 -13.06 26.81 4.06
C GLN A 101 -13.20 26.39 2.58
N LEU A 102 -13.76 27.28 1.75
CA LEU A 102 -13.92 27.06 0.32
C LEU A 102 -14.09 28.41 -0.39
N ASP A 103 -13.34 28.63 -1.47
CA ASP A 103 -13.56 29.73 -2.42
C ASP A 103 -14.38 29.17 -3.60
N LEU A 104 -15.61 29.65 -3.75
CA LEU A 104 -16.54 29.15 -4.78
C LEU A 104 -16.04 29.43 -6.20
N GLY A 105 -15.35 30.54 -6.45
CA GLY A 105 -14.81 30.85 -7.78
C GLY A 105 -13.66 29.92 -8.15
N LEU A 106 -12.79 29.60 -7.18
CA LEU A 106 -11.74 28.62 -7.37
C LEU A 106 -12.30 27.20 -7.50
N TRP A 107 -13.33 26.86 -6.73
CA TRP A 107 -14.04 25.57 -6.83
C TRP A 107 -14.67 25.38 -8.21
N ASP A 108 -15.35 26.39 -8.76
CA ASP A 108 -15.97 26.31 -10.08
C ASP A 108 -14.93 26.00 -11.16
N LYS A 109 -13.78 26.68 -11.12
CA LYS A 109 -12.65 26.39 -12.03
C LYS A 109 -12.06 25.01 -11.80
N PHE A 110 -11.81 24.65 -10.54
CA PHE A 110 -11.24 23.35 -10.19
C PHE A 110 -12.14 22.19 -10.64
N SER A 111 -13.45 22.30 -10.42
CA SER A 111 -14.42 21.26 -10.75
C SER A 111 -14.60 21.10 -12.27
N GLU A 112 -14.57 22.20 -13.02
CA GLU A 112 -14.53 22.19 -14.48
C GLU A 112 -13.26 21.49 -15.00
N LEU A 113 -12.09 21.86 -14.47
CA LEU A 113 -10.80 21.28 -14.87
C LEU A 113 -10.67 19.81 -14.48
N SER A 114 -11.19 19.43 -13.31
CA SER A 114 -11.23 18.04 -12.86
C SER A 114 -12.11 17.19 -13.77
N THR A 115 -13.30 17.68 -14.13
CA THR A 115 -14.19 16.99 -15.09
C THR A 115 -13.48 16.76 -16.43
N LYS A 116 -12.81 17.77 -16.97
CA LYS A 116 -12.01 17.63 -18.20
C LYS A 116 -10.87 16.63 -18.03
N CYS A 117 -10.20 16.62 -16.88
CA CYS A 117 -9.11 15.68 -16.59
C CYS A 117 -9.62 14.23 -16.51
N ILE A 118 -10.79 13.99 -15.90
CA ILE A 118 -11.42 12.66 -15.84
C ILE A 118 -11.72 12.15 -17.25
N ILE A 119 -12.28 12.98 -18.14
CA ILE A 119 -12.50 12.61 -19.54
C ILE A 119 -11.16 12.21 -20.19
N LYS A 120 -10.08 12.94 -19.90
CA LYS A 120 -8.73 12.61 -20.38
C LYS A 120 -8.16 11.32 -19.77
N ILE A 121 -8.56 10.92 -18.57
CA ILE A 121 -8.19 9.63 -17.97
C ILE A 121 -8.92 8.48 -18.69
N VAL A 122 -10.20 8.63 -18.99
CA VAL A 122 -10.95 7.62 -19.78
C VAL A 122 -10.36 7.49 -21.19
N GLU A 123 -10.02 8.61 -21.81
CA GLU A 123 -9.30 8.66 -23.09
C GLU A 123 -7.92 7.99 -23.03
N PHE A 124 -7.19 8.15 -21.92
CA PHE A 124 -5.90 7.48 -21.69
C PHE A 124 -6.09 5.97 -21.60
N ALA A 125 -7.05 5.52 -20.78
CA ALA A 125 -7.38 4.12 -20.60
C ALA A 125 -7.70 3.43 -21.93
N LYS A 126 -8.56 4.04 -22.77
CA LYS A 126 -8.92 3.52 -24.10
C LYS A 126 -7.74 3.39 -25.07
N ARG A 127 -6.65 4.13 -24.85
CA ARG A 127 -5.43 4.07 -25.67
C ARG A 127 -4.41 3.05 -25.15
N LEU A 128 -4.62 2.48 -23.96
CA LEU A 128 -3.76 1.43 -23.44
C LEU A 128 -3.97 0.12 -24.21
N PRO A 129 -2.89 -0.57 -24.61
CA PRO A 129 -3.01 -1.88 -25.24
C PRO A 129 -3.81 -2.85 -24.37
N GLY A 130 -4.78 -3.55 -24.97
CA GLY A 130 -5.60 -4.56 -24.31
C GLY A 130 -6.75 -4.04 -23.43
N PHE A 131 -6.77 -2.77 -23.00
CA PHE A 131 -7.82 -2.27 -22.10
C PHE A 131 -9.23 -2.37 -22.70
N THR A 132 -9.40 -1.96 -23.96
CA THR A 132 -10.71 -2.01 -24.64
C THR A 132 -11.19 -3.44 -24.95
N SER A 133 -10.34 -4.45 -24.73
CA SER A 133 -10.71 -5.85 -24.92
C SER A 133 -11.39 -6.46 -23.68
N LEU A 134 -11.23 -5.83 -22.50
CA LEU A 134 -11.89 -6.24 -21.26
C LEU A 134 -13.40 -5.99 -21.33
N THR A 135 -14.16 -6.61 -20.45
CA THR A 135 -15.61 -6.39 -20.37
C THR A 135 -15.90 -4.92 -20.02
N ILE A 136 -17.06 -4.40 -20.43
CA ILE A 136 -17.43 -3.02 -20.13
C ILE A 136 -17.59 -2.83 -18.61
N ALA A 137 -18.08 -3.84 -17.90
CA ALA A 137 -18.16 -3.85 -16.44
C ALA A 137 -16.77 -3.69 -15.81
N ASP A 138 -15.80 -4.52 -16.21
CA ASP A 138 -14.43 -4.44 -15.71
C ASP A 138 -13.77 -3.10 -16.05
N GLN A 139 -13.97 -2.58 -17.26
CA GLN A 139 -13.46 -1.26 -17.64
C GLN A 139 -13.99 -0.15 -16.72
N ILE A 140 -15.29 -0.20 -16.36
CA ILE A 140 -15.90 0.76 -15.44
C ILE A 140 -15.33 0.58 -14.03
N THR A 141 -15.25 -0.65 -13.52
CA THR A 141 -14.71 -0.98 -12.21
C THR A 141 -13.27 -0.48 -12.04
N LEU A 142 -12.41 -0.75 -13.02
CA LEU A 142 -11.02 -0.29 -13.03
C LEU A 142 -10.91 1.23 -13.06
N LEU A 143 -11.71 1.88 -13.92
CA LEU A 143 -11.72 3.34 -14.04
C LEU A 143 -12.19 4.00 -12.74
N LYS A 144 -13.31 3.54 -12.14
CA LYS A 144 -13.81 4.08 -10.87
C LYS A 144 -12.80 3.90 -9.75
N SER A 145 -12.17 2.73 -9.67
CA SER A 145 -11.23 2.41 -8.61
C SER A 145 -9.89 3.17 -8.69
N ALA A 146 -9.46 3.56 -9.88
CA ALA A 146 -8.15 4.19 -10.10
C ALA A 146 -8.22 5.67 -10.47
N CYS A 147 -9.41 6.23 -10.74
CA CYS A 147 -9.56 7.61 -11.23
C CYS A 147 -8.86 8.62 -10.32
N LEU A 148 -9.10 8.51 -9.01
CA LEU A 148 -8.52 9.42 -8.03
C LEU A 148 -7.01 9.25 -7.90
N ASP A 149 -6.49 8.00 -7.94
CA ASP A 149 -5.05 7.73 -7.95
C ASP A 149 -4.38 8.44 -9.13
N ILE A 150 -4.98 8.33 -10.32
CA ILE A 150 -4.43 8.93 -11.54
C ILE A 150 -4.54 10.47 -11.50
N LEU A 151 -5.63 11.03 -10.97
CA LEU A 151 -5.78 12.48 -10.76
C LEU A 151 -4.69 13.01 -9.81
N MET A 152 -4.49 12.34 -8.67
CA MET A 152 -3.51 12.73 -7.66
C MET A 152 -2.07 12.60 -8.19
N LEU A 153 -1.74 11.50 -8.87
CA LEU A 153 -0.43 11.34 -9.50
C LEU A 153 -0.17 12.43 -10.54
N ARG A 154 -1.14 12.69 -11.42
CA ARG A 154 -1.05 13.72 -12.47
C ARG A 154 -0.86 15.12 -11.90
N ILE A 155 -1.61 15.53 -10.87
CA ILE A 155 -1.43 16.87 -10.30
C ILE A 155 -0.10 17.00 -9.55
N CYS A 156 0.39 15.92 -8.91
CA CYS A 156 1.67 15.93 -8.21
C CYS A 156 2.87 16.05 -9.17
N THR A 157 2.79 15.53 -10.39
CA THR A 157 3.81 15.76 -11.43
C THR A 157 3.76 17.17 -12.05
N ARG A 158 2.80 18.00 -11.63
CA ARG A 158 2.68 19.43 -11.99
C ARG A 158 3.17 20.37 -10.90
N TYR A 159 3.83 19.85 -9.88
CA TYR A 159 4.39 20.62 -8.78
C TYR A 159 5.65 21.38 -9.21
N THR A 160 5.72 22.67 -8.88
CA THR A 160 6.90 23.52 -9.08
C THR A 160 7.47 23.90 -7.69
N PRO A 161 8.59 23.28 -7.25
CA PRO A 161 9.09 23.43 -5.88
C PRO A 161 9.50 24.85 -5.51
N GLU A 162 10.05 25.61 -6.45
CA GLU A 162 10.61 26.94 -6.19
C GLU A 162 9.52 27.96 -5.79
N GLN A 163 8.29 27.76 -6.27
CA GLN A 163 7.14 28.63 -5.96
C GLN A 163 6.10 27.95 -5.06
N ASP A 164 6.30 26.69 -4.69
CA ASP A 164 5.31 25.86 -3.97
C ASP A 164 3.92 25.91 -4.62
N THR A 165 3.87 25.65 -5.93
CA THR A 165 2.66 25.76 -6.76
C THR A 165 2.38 24.49 -7.56
N MET A 166 1.12 24.28 -7.95
CA MET A 166 0.70 23.24 -8.87
C MET A 166 -0.03 23.86 -10.07
N THR A 167 0.21 23.33 -11.27
CA THR A 167 -0.36 23.85 -12.52
C THR A 167 -1.35 22.87 -13.16
N PHE A 168 -2.59 23.31 -13.36
CA PHE A 168 -3.64 22.58 -14.04
C PHE A 168 -3.47 22.57 -15.57
N SER A 169 -4.23 21.71 -16.25
CA SER A 169 -4.07 21.45 -17.69
C SER A 169 -4.42 22.62 -18.60
N ASP A 170 -5.10 23.66 -18.11
CA ASP A 170 -5.35 24.89 -18.85
C ASP A 170 -4.25 25.96 -18.63
N GLY A 171 -3.28 25.70 -17.76
CA GLY A 171 -2.23 26.64 -17.38
C GLY A 171 -2.48 27.37 -16.06
N LEU A 172 -3.65 27.21 -15.42
CA LEU A 172 -3.93 27.81 -14.12
C LEU A 172 -2.94 27.29 -13.08
N THR A 173 -2.16 28.19 -12.49
CA THR A 173 -1.15 27.85 -11.49
C THR A 173 -1.59 28.40 -10.14
N LEU A 174 -1.78 27.50 -9.17
CA LEU A 174 -2.24 27.82 -7.83
C LEU A 174 -1.15 27.51 -6.80
N ASN A 175 -0.97 28.41 -5.84
CA ASN A 175 -0.12 28.15 -4.68
C ASN A 175 -0.81 27.19 -3.68
N ARG A 176 -0.09 26.74 -2.66
CA ARG A 176 -0.64 25.86 -1.60
C ARG A 176 -1.93 26.39 -0.96
N THR A 177 -2.00 27.68 -0.64
CA THR A 177 -3.19 28.30 -0.02
C THR A 177 -4.40 28.25 -0.96
N GLN A 178 -4.19 28.56 -2.24
CA GLN A 178 -5.25 28.50 -3.25
C GLN A 178 -5.70 27.08 -3.53
N MET A 179 -4.79 26.10 -3.54
CA MET A 179 -5.14 24.68 -3.67
C MET A 179 -6.05 24.23 -2.52
N HIS A 180 -5.74 24.65 -1.28
CA HIS A 180 -6.61 24.41 -0.13
C HIS A 180 -8.00 25.00 -0.35
N ASN A 181 -8.05 26.29 -0.71
CA ASN A 181 -9.28 27.05 -0.89
C ASN A 181 -10.11 26.59 -2.09
N ALA A 182 -9.48 25.95 -3.10
CA ALA A 182 -10.15 25.40 -4.28
C ALA A 182 -10.89 24.07 -4.01
N GLY A 183 -10.80 23.53 -2.78
CA GLY A 183 -11.56 22.36 -2.34
C GLY A 183 -10.70 21.21 -1.80
N PHE A 184 -9.37 21.24 -1.93
CA PHE A 184 -8.52 20.20 -1.33
C PHE A 184 -8.61 20.22 0.19
N GLY A 185 -8.76 21.39 0.83
CA GLY A 185 -8.89 21.50 2.28
C GLY A 185 -7.73 20.79 3.02
N PRO A 186 -8.02 19.94 4.02
CA PRO A 186 -7.00 19.19 4.75
C PRO A 186 -6.11 18.27 3.88
N LEU A 187 -6.57 17.88 2.69
CA LEU A 187 -5.81 17.03 1.78
C LEU A 187 -4.58 17.73 1.21
N THR A 188 -4.58 19.07 1.19
CA THR A 188 -3.55 19.89 0.55
C THR A 188 -2.16 19.54 1.03
N ASP A 189 -1.95 19.48 2.33
CA ASP A 189 -0.60 19.27 2.88
C ASP A 189 -0.07 17.87 2.56
N LEU A 190 -0.95 16.86 2.50
CA LEU A 190 -0.62 15.50 2.11
C LEU A 190 -0.25 15.40 0.62
N VAL A 191 -1.04 16.03 -0.25
CA VAL A 191 -0.81 16.03 -1.70
C VAL A 191 0.50 16.73 -2.05
N PHE A 192 0.78 17.89 -1.44
CA PHE A 192 2.05 18.59 -1.63
C PHE A 192 3.24 17.83 -1.05
N ALA A 193 3.08 17.18 0.12
CA ALA A 193 4.14 16.34 0.68
C ALA A 193 4.46 15.16 -0.26
N PHE A 194 3.44 14.52 -0.83
CA PHE A 194 3.62 13.46 -1.81
C PHE A 194 4.31 13.96 -3.09
N ALA A 195 3.91 15.12 -3.61
CA ALA A 195 4.60 15.75 -4.75
C ALA A 195 6.10 15.97 -4.46
N GLY A 196 6.44 16.44 -3.26
CA GLY A 196 7.83 16.56 -2.81
C GLY A 196 8.57 15.22 -2.77
N GLN A 197 7.91 14.12 -2.41
CA GLN A 197 8.50 12.78 -2.43
C GLN A 197 8.71 12.21 -3.84
N LEU A 198 8.02 12.73 -4.86
CA LEU A 198 8.24 12.35 -6.26
C LEU A 198 9.48 13.03 -6.87
N LEU A 199 9.90 14.20 -6.35
CA LEU A 199 11.05 14.95 -6.92
C LEU A 199 12.35 14.12 -6.97
N PRO A 200 12.77 13.40 -5.92
CA PRO A 200 13.99 12.60 -5.96
C PRO A 200 13.91 11.38 -6.90
N LEU A 201 12.70 11.03 -7.36
CA LEU A 201 12.51 9.97 -8.35
C LEU A 201 12.84 10.45 -9.76
N GLU A 202 12.79 11.76 -10.00
CA GLU A 202 13.05 12.39 -11.31
C GLU A 202 12.23 11.70 -12.41
N MET A 203 10.94 11.42 -12.17
CA MET A 203 10.11 10.68 -13.12
C MET A 203 9.92 11.46 -14.42
N ASP A 204 10.01 10.77 -15.57
CA ASP A 204 9.61 11.34 -16.86
C ASP A 204 8.16 10.99 -17.20
N ASP A 205 7.66 11.52 -18.33
CA ASP A 205 6.29 11.24 -18.79
C ASP A 205 6.05 9.74 -19.04
N THR A 206 7.09 9.00 -19.44
CA THR A 206 6.98 7.58 -19.76
C THR A 206 6.79 6.76 -18.49
N GLU A 207 7.61 7.00 -17.46
CA GLU A 207 7.45 6.38 -16.14
C GLU A 207 6.13 6.77 -15.49
N THR A 208 5.72 8.03 -15.61
CA THR A 208 4.43 8.50 -15.09
C THR A 208 3.26 7.83 -15.81
N GLY A 209 3.35 7.67 -17.14
CA GLY A 209 2.37 6.96 -17.94
C GLY A 209 2.25 5.49 -17.58
N LEU A 210 3.39 4.79 -17.44
CA LEU A 210 3.42 3.39 -17.02
C LEU A 210 2.89 3.21 -15.59
N LEU A 211 3.26 4.08 -14.65
CA LEU A 211 2.74 4.03 -13.28
C LEU A 211 1.23 4.29 -13.24
N SER A 212 0.73 5.24 -14.05
CA SER A 212 -0.71 5.48 -14.21
C SER A 212 -1.43 4.25 -14.79
N ALA A 213 -0.83 3.57 -15.77
CA ALA A 213 -1.38 2.34 -16.34
C ALA A 213 -1.40 1.20 -15.32
N ILE A 214 -0.36 1.06 -14.50
CA ILE A 214 -0.30 0.07 -13.41
C ILE A 214 -1.36 0.35 -12.34
N CYS A 215 -1.60 1.61 -11.97
CA CYS A 215 -2.69 1.96 -11.04
C CYS A 215 -4.08 1.62 -11.61
N LEU A 216 -4.25 1.81 -12.92
CA LEU A 216 -5.51 1.56 -13.63
C LEU A 216 -5.80 0.06 -13.80
N ILE A 217 -4.85 -0.69 -14.33
CA ILE A 217 -4.98 -2.12 -14.62
C ILE A 217 -4.53 -2.87 -13.37
N CYS A 218 -5.44 -3.28 -12.49
CA CYS A 218 -5.11 -3.94 -11.22
C CYS A 218 -6.16 -5.01 -10.94
N GLY A 219 -5.75 -6.29 -10.84
CA GLY A 219 -6.69 -7.40 -10.59
C GLY A 219 -7.23 -7.47 -9.17
N ASP A 220 -6.67 -6.70 -8.23
CA ASP A 220 -7.13 -6.62 -6.83
C ASP A 220 -8.43 -5.82 -6.64
N ARG A 221 -9.05 -5.30 -7.71
CA ARG A 221 -10.31 -4.53 -7.56
C ARG A 221 -11.47 -5.47 -7.27
N MET A 222 -12.34 -5.05 -6.36
CA MET A 222 -13.60 -5.73 -6.09
C MET A 222 -14.50 -5.67 -7.33
N ASP A 223 -15.38 -6.67 -7.49
CA ASP A 223 -16.38 -6.76 -8.57
C ASP A 223 -15.83 -6.85 -9.99
N LEU A 224 -14.61 -7.38 -10.16
CA LEU A 224 -14.10 -7.78 -11.47
C LEU A 224 -14.70 -9.12 -11.90
N GLU A 225 -15.19 -9.18 -13.14
CA GLU A 225 -15.66 -10.40 -13.79
C GLU A 225 -14.46 -11.28 -14.21
N GLU A 226 -13.39 -10.68 -14.74
CA GLU A 226 -12.19 -11.38 -15.22
C GLU A 226 -10.88 -10.91 -14.54
N PRO A 227 -10.72 -11.02 -13.20
CA PRO A 227 -9.56 -10.48 -12.47
C PRO A 227 -8.22 -11.05 -12.96
N HIS A 228 -8.16 -12.34 -13.26
CA HIS A 228 -6.95 -12.99 -13.79
C HIS A 228 -6.52 -12.42 -15.16
N ARG A 229 -7.48 -12.00 -16.00
CA ARG A 229 -7.20 -11.38 -17.29
C ARG A 229 -6.64 -9.96 -17.10
N VAL A 230 -7.11 -9.25 -16.07
CA VAL A 230 -6.57 -7.94 -15.69
C VAL A 230 -5.13 -8.07 -15.20
N ASP A 231 -4.81 -9.08 -14.40
CA ASP A 231 -3.43 -9.34 -13.94
C ASP A 231 -2.49 -9.64 -15.10
N GLN A 232 -2.91 -10.52 -16.03
CA GLN A 232 -2.15 -10.79 -17.26
C GLN A 232 -1.88 -9.53 -18.09
N LEU A 233 -2.80 -8.56 -18.05
CA LEU A 233 -2.64 -7.29 -18.75
C LEU A 233 -1.70 -6.34 -18.00
N GLN A 234 -1.62 -6.45 -16.66
CA GLN A 234 -0.74 -5.61 -15.83
C GLN A 234 0.72 -6.07 -15.85
N GLU A 235 0.98 -7.38 -15.89
CA GLU A 235 2.33 -7.96 -15.91
C GLU A 235 3.31 -7.30 -16.90
N PRO A 236 2.96 -7.14 -18.21
CA PRO A 236 3.87 -6.51 -19.16
C PRO A 236 4.08 -5.02 -18.88
N LEU A 237 3.15 -4.33 -18.21
CA LEU A 237 3.35 -2.93 -17.79
C LEU A 237 4.37 -2.82 -16.65
N LEU A 238 4.34 -3.75 -15.70
CA LEU A 238 5.32 -3.82 -14.61
C LEU A 238 6.73 -4.12 -15.14
N GLU A 239 6.86 -5.09 -16.06
CA GLU A 239 8.16 -5.42 -16.67
C GLU A 239 8.66 -4.27 -17.56
N ALA A 240 7.77 -3.62 -18.32
CA ALA A 240 8.09 -2.42 -19.09
C ALA A 240 8.67 -1.30 -18.20
N LEU A 241 8.02 -0.99 -17.07
CA LEU A 241 8.50 0.03 -16.13
C LEU A 241 9.85 -0.36 -15.53
N LYS A 242 10.03 -1.62 -15.13
CA LYS A 242 11.29 -2.13 -14.58
C LYS A 242 12.45 -1.97 -15.57
N ILE A 243 12.29 -2.46 -16.81
CA ILE A 243 13.35 -2.40 -17.82
C ILE A 243 13.61 -0.94 -18.22
N TYR A 244 12.57 -0.14 -18.45
CA TYR A 244 12.71 1.27 -18.81
C TYR A 244 13.48 2.06 -17.73
N ALA A 245 13.10 1.91 -16.46
CA ALA A 245 13.74 2.61 -15.35
C ALA A 245 15.23 2.23 -15.21
N ARG A 246 15.55 0.94 -15.34
CA ARG A 246 16.93 0.43 -15.26
C ARG A 246 17.79 0.85 -16.45
N ARG A 247 17.22 0.91 -17.66
CA ARG A 247 17.88 1.48 -18.84
C ARG A 247 18.22 2.95 -18.64
N ARG A 248 17.26 3.74 -18.16
CA ARG A 248 17.46 5.19 -17.98
C ARG A 248 18.40 5.53 -16.84
N ARG A 249 18.47 4.66 -15.82
CA ARG A 249 19.33 4.84 -14.64
C ARG A 249 20.08 3.55 -14.30
N PRO A 250 21.10 3.14 -15.09
CA PRO A 250 21.83 1.88 -14.85
C PRO A 250 22.49 1.81 -13.46
N ASN A 251 22.92 2.96 -12.94
CA ASN A 251 23.58 3.07 -11.64
C ASN A 251 22.59 3.17 -10.45
N LYS A 252 21.27 3.20 -10.69
CA LYS A 252 20.24 3.29 -9.65
C LYS A 252 19.14 2.24 -9.87
N PRO A 253 19.44 0.93 -9.80
CA PRO A 253 18.46 -0.14 -10.07
C PRO A 253 17.30 -0.18 -9.05
N HIS A 254 17.50 0.42 -7.87
CA HIS A 254 16.50 0.54 -6.81
C HIS A 254 15.40 1.58 -7.12
N MET A 255 15.46 2.30 -8.24
CA MET A 255 14.45 3.30 -8.60
C MET A 255 13.11 2.68 -9.01
N PHE A 256 13.13 1.52 -9.69
CA PHE A 256 11.92 0.76 -10.01
C PHE A 256 11.08 0.43 -8.76
N PRO A 257 11.60 -0.30 -7.75
CA PRO A 257 10.81 -0.60 -6.57
C PRO A 257 10.42 0.66 -5.79
N ARG A 258 11.27 1.71 -5.77
CA ARG A 258 10.91 2.98 -5.12
C ARG A 258 9.72 3.68 -5.79
N MET A 259 9.63 3.67 -7.13
CA MET A 259 8.47 4.19 -7.84
C MET A 259 7.21 3.36 -7.54
N LEU A 260 7.33 2.03 -7.54
CA LEU A 260 6.20 1.15 -7.27
C LEU A 260 5.64 1.34 -5.85
N MET A 261 6.50 1.56 -4.85
CA MET A 261 6.06 1.87 -3.48
C MET A 261 5.31 3.20 -3.36
N LYS A 262 5.48 4.13 -4.29
CA LYS A 262 4.65 5.35 -4.31
C LYS A 262 3.20 5.07 -4.64
N VAL A 263 2.88 3.95 -5.28
CA VAL A 263 1.48 3.52 -5.50
C VAL A 263 0.79 3.24 -4.17
N THR A 264 1.49 2.65 -3.19
CA THR A 264 0.94 2.40 -1.85
C THR A 264 0.62 3.70 -1.12
N ASP A 265 1.55 4.66 -1.13
CA ASP A 265 1.32 5.99 -0.56
C ASP A 265 0.13 6.69 -1.25
N LEU A 266 0.08 6.61 -2.58
CA LEU A 266 -0.96 7.20 -3.41
C LEU A 266 -2.36 6.66 -3.08
N ARG A 267 -2.50 5.35 -2.89
CA ARG A 267 -3.77 4.73 -2.47
C ARG A 267 -4.30 5.36 -1.18
N GLY A 268 -3.44 5.58 -0.19
CA GLY A 268 -3.81 6.25 1.07
C GLY A 268 -4.26 7.71 0.90
N ILE A 269 -3.65 8.43 -0.06
CA ILE A 269 -4.06 9.80 -0.41
C ILE A 269 -5.43 9.79 -1.09
N SER A 270 -5.66 8.85 -2.01
CA SER A 270 -6.93 8.70 -2.71
C SER A 270 -8.07 8.32 -1.78
N THR A 271 -7.86 7.43 -0.80
CA THR A 271 -8.89 7.13 0.21
C THR A 271 -9.35 8.39 0.93
N LYS A 272 -8.42 9.21 1.43
CA LYS A 272 -8.74 10.49 2.06
C LYS A 272 -9.36 11.49 1.07
N GLY A 273 -8.97 11.44 -0.20
CA GLY A 273 -9.55 12.27 -1.25
C GLY A 273 -11.00 11.93 -1.55
N ALA A 274 -11.38 10.64 -1.52
CA ALA A 274 -12.76 10.20 -1.64
C ALA A 274 -13.60 10.68 -0.44
N GLU A 275 -13.07 10.59 0.78
CA GLU A 275 -13.69 11.17 1.98
C GLU A 275 -13.88 12.69 1.84
N ARG A 276 -12.85 13.40 1.32
CA ARG A 276 -12.95 14.85 1.08
C ARG A 276 -14.05 15.18 0.08
N ALA A 277 -14.20 14.40 -1.00
CA ALA A 277 -15.27 14.59 -1.97
C ALA A 277 -16.67 14.52 -1.34
N ILE A 278 -16.87 13.64 -0.34
CA ILE A 278 -18.11 13.56 0.43
C ILE A 278 -18.33 14.84 1.25
N THR A 279 -17.32 15.29 2.01
CA THR A 279 -17.45 16.51 2.83
C THR A 279 -17.69 17.76 1.97
N LEU A 280 -17.08 17.84 0.79
CA LEU A 280 -17.25 18.95 -0.14
C LEU A 280 -18.71 19.13 -0.57
N LYS A 281 -19.49 18.04 -0.68
CA LYS A 281 -20.93 18.12 -1.02
C LYS A 281 -21.73 18.98 -0.05
N MET A 282 -21.32 19.05 1.21
CA MET A 282 -22.00 19.86 2.23
C MET A 282 -21.55 21.32 2.22
N GLU A 283 -20.38 21.62 1.63
CA GLU A 283 -19.79 22.96 1.58
C GLU A 283 -20.19 23.72 0.31
N ILE A 284 -20.48 23.00 -0.78
CA ILE A 284 -20.89 23.61 -2.05
C ILE A 284 -22.40 23.94 -2.05
N PRO A 285 -22.82 25.08 -2.62
CA PRO A 285 -24.23 25.48 -2.65
C PRO A 285 -25.07 24.68 -3.67
N GLY A 286 -24.42 23.95 -4.59
CA GLY A 286 -25.08 23.21 -5.68
C GLY A 286 -24.68 21.73 -5.74
N PRO A 287 -25.22 20.95 -6.69
CA PRO A 287 -24.86 19.55 -6.82
C PRO A 287 -23.41 19.39 -7.29
N MET A 288 -22.76 18.33 -6.81
CA MET A 288 -21.46 17.89 -7.34
C MET A 288 -21.57 17.62 -8.85
N PRO A 289 -20.59 18.04 -9.68
CA PRO A 289 -20.64 17.75 -11.11
C PRO A 289 -20.83 16.25 -11.38
N PRO A 290 -21.71 15.85 -12.33
CA PRO A 290 -22.16 14.47 -12.45
C PRO A 290 -21.04 13.46 -12.61
N LEU A 291 -20.03 13.76 -13.43
CA LEU A 291 -18.90 12.88 -13.70
C LEU A 291 -17.95 12.76 -12.50
N ILE A 292 -17.75 13.84 -11.74
CA ILE A 292 -16.95 13.82 -10.51
C ILE A 292 -17.64 12.90 -9.49
N ARG A 293 -18.96 13.07 -9.31
CA ARG A 293 -19.77 12.20 -8.48
C ARG A 293 -19.69 10.74 -8.92
N GLU A 294 -19.95 10.45 -10.19
CA GLU A 294 -20.01 9.07 -10.70
C GLU A 294 -18.68 8.32 -10.56
N MET A 295 -17.56 9.03 -10.66
CA MET A 295 -16.22 8.45 -10.63
C MET A 295 -15.59 8.41 -9.24
N LEU A 296 -16.05 9.23 -8.29
CA LEU A 296 -15.41 9.37 -6.97
C LEU A 296 -16.31 8.93 -5.82
N GLU A 297 -17.61 8.75 -6.06
CA GLU A 297 -18.51 8.19 -5.05
C GLU A 297 -18.49 6.67 -5.16
N ASN A 298 -18.00 6.04 -4.10
CA ASN A 298 -18.12 4.60 -3.95
C ASN A 298 -19.54 4.31 -3.42
N PRO A 299 -20.40 3.58 -4.15
CA PRO A 299 -21.75 3.27 -3.70
C PRO A 299 -21.76 2.53 -2.34
N GLU A 300 -20.71 1.77 -2.04
CA GLU A 300 -20.62 0.93 -0.84
C GLU A 300 -20.47 1.70 0.48
N ILE A 301 -19.95 2.94 0.47
CA ILE A 301 -19.78 3.73 1.70
C ILE A 301 -21.14 4.09 2.34
N PHE A 302 -22.22 4.00 1.57
CA PHE A 302 -23.58 4.27 2.05
C PHE A 302 -24.34 3.02 2.52
N GLU A 303 -23.97 1.81 2.09
CA GLU A 303 -24.69 0.59 2.48
C GLU A 303 -24.31 0.11 3.89
N GLU A 304 -23.06 0.29 4.34
CA GLU A 304 -22.68 -0.06 5.73
C GLU A 304 -23.27 0.89 6.80
N LYS A 305 -23.86 2.02 6.42
CA LYS A 305 -24.48 2.98 7.35
C LYS A 305 -26.01 2.99 7.32
N SER A 306 -26.67 2.36 6.35
CA SER A 306 -28.13 2.29 6.29
C SER A 306 -28.73 1.12 7.08
N ASP A 307 -27.96 0.08 7.41
CA ASP A 307 -28.49 -1.14 8.05
C ASP A 307 -28.46 -1.14 9.59
N SER A 308 -28.27 0.02 10.24
CA SER A 308 -28.24 0.11 11.73
C SER A 308 -29.27 1.06 12.34
N LYS A 309 -30.22 1.58 11.57
CA LYS A 309 -31.32 2.40 12.12
C LYS A 309 -32.61 2.18 11.35
N ASP A 310 -33.23 1.03 11.56
CA ASP A 310 -34.69 0.86 11.52
C ASP A 310 -35.08 -0.55 12.02
N ALA A 311 -34.93 -0.76 13.33
CA ALA A 311 -35.63 -1.83 14.04
C ALA A 311 -36.36 -1.20 15.22
N VAL A 312 -37.48 -0.55 14.92
CA VAL A 312 -38.45 -0.12 15.92
C VAL A 312 -39.07 -1.38 16.52
N SER A 313 -38.73 -1.67 17.77
CA SER A 313 -39.31 -2.73 18.57
C SER A 313 -40.81 -2.48 18.77
N ALA A 314 -41.65 -3.37 18.25
CA ALA A 314 -43.07 -3.42 18.58
C ALA A 314 -43.27 -3.79 20.07
N PRO A 315 -44.26 -3.21 20.77
CA PRO A 315 -44.51 -3.54 22.16
C PRO A 315 -45.14 -4.94 22.31
N LEU A 316 -44.58 -5.74 23.22
CA LEU A 316 -45.10 -7.05 23.63
C LEU A 316 -46.47 -6.91 24.33
N PRO A 317 -47.39 -7.89 24.21
CA PRO A 317 -48.65 -7.89 24.94
C PRO A 317 -48.43 -8.29 26.42
N PRO A 318 -49.29 -7.82 27.36
CA PRO A 318 -49.12 -8.11 28.77
C PRO A 318 -49.52 -9.57 29.12
N PRO A 319 -48.91 -10.18 30.16
CA PRO A 319 -49.25 -11.53 30.59
C PRO A 319 -50.56 -11.58 31.39
N ALA A 320 -51.29 -12.69 31.24
CA ALA A 320 -52.55 -12.97 31.93
C ALA A 320 -52.34 -13.20 33.43
N ILE A 321 -53.13 -12.50 34.25
CA ILE A 321 -53.19 -12.66 35.71
C ILE A 321 -54.09 -13.85 36.05
N GLN A 322 -53.53 -14.87 36.73
CA GLN A 322 -54.30 -15.87 37.47
C GLN A 322 -54.70 -15.29 38.83
N ALA A 323 -55.98 -15.41 39.15
CA ALA A 323 -56.59 -14.97 40.38
C ALA A 323 -56.13 -15.83 41.58
N ILE A 324 -55.58 -15.19 42.61
CA ILE A 324 -55.57 -15.73 43.97
C ILE A 324 -56.04 -14.62 44.92
N LYS A 325 -57.09 -14.96 45.67
CA LYS A 325 -57.69 -14.16 46.75
C LYS A 325 -56.74 -14.11 47.94
N GLN A 326 -56.52 -12.92 48.51
CA GLN A 326 -56.58 -12.71 49.95
C GLN A 326 -56.55 -11.20 50.28
N GLU A 327 -57.63 -10.73 50.90
CA GLU A 327 -57.65 -9.51 51.71
C GLU A 327 -56.91 -9.80 53.02
N ARG A 328 -55.98 -8.92 53.45
CA ARG A 328 -56.15 -7.98 54.57
C ARG A 328 -54.81 -7.51 55.18
N ASP A 329 -54.83 -6.22 55.50
CA ASP A 329 -54.23 -5.51 56.64
C ASP A 329 -52.73 -5.15 56.69
N GLU A 330 -52.56 -3.84 56.96
CA GLU A 330 -51.48 -3.13 57.70
C GLU A 330 -50.07 -3.13 57.08
N GLU A 331 -49.17 -2.15 57.26
CA GLU A 331 -49.10 -0.72 57.60
C GLU A 331 -47.59 -0.50 57.85
N SER A 332 -46.99 0.61 57.36
CA SER A 332 -45.67 1.17 57.77
C SER A 332 -44.42 0.28 57.51
N ALA A 333 -43.19 0.75 57.39
CA ALA A 333 -42.46 2.01 57.56
C ALA A 333 -41.20 1.88 56.64
N LEU A 334 -40.67 2.93 55.99
CA LEU A 334 -39.62 3.85 56.51
C LEU A 334 -38.58 3.11 57.38
N GLU A 335 -37.28 3.24 57.27
CA GLU A 335 -36.31 3.99 56.45
C GLU A 335 -34.95 3.34 56.84
N ASP A 336 -33.82 3.99 56.54
CA ASP A 336 -32.44 3.72 57.00
C ASP A 336 -31.64 2.86 55.99
N GLU A 337 -30.86 3.44 55.07
CA GLU A 337 -29.66 4.30 55.23
C GLU A 337 -28.47 3.62 55.92
N GLU A 338 -27.28 4.06 55.48
CA GLU A 338 -25.91 3.74 55.86
C GLU A 338 -25.25 2.63 55.00
N ASP A 339 -24.33 2.90 54.07
CA ASP A 339 -23.07 3.68 54.05
C ASP A 339 -21.84 2.77 54.18
N GLU A 340 -20.78 3.25 53.52
CA GLU A 340 -19.35 2.91 53.64
C GLU A 340 -18.82 1.66 52.90
N ASP A 341 -18.20 1.95 51.74
CA ASP A 341 -16.75 1.82 51.50
C ASP A 341 -15.98 0.78 52.33
N ASP A 342 -15.29 -0.16 51.67
CA ASP A 342 -13.83 -0.23 51.83
C ASP A 342 -13.12 -1.11 50.79
N GLU A 343 -11.86 -0.74 50.63
CA GLU A 343 -10.83 -1.15 49.68
C GLU A 343 -10.20 -2.55 49.86
N CYS A 344 -9.49 -2.95 48.78
CA CYS A 344 -8.29 -3.80 48.72
C CYS A 344 -8.39 -5.33 48.91
N VAL A 345 -7.76 -6.10 48.01
CA VAL A 345 -6.40 -6.68 48.17
C VAL A 345 -6.07 -7.63 47.01
N GLU A 346 -4.78 -7.64 46.66
CA GLU A 346 -4.03 -8.41 45.65
C GLU A 346 -3.99 -9.96 45.82
N GLU A 347 -3.21 -10.57 44.92
CA GLU A 347 -2.62 -11.92 44.84
C GLU A 347 -3.38 -12.86 43.86
N GLY A 348 -2.82 -13.40 42.78
CA GLY A 348 -1.43 -13.73 42.44
C GLY A 348 -1.19 -15.23 42.58
N ARG A 349 -1.17 -16.01 41.48
CA ARG A 349 -0.21 -17.12 41.25
C ARG A 349 -0.45 -17.93 39.97
N ASP A 350 0.70 -18.34 39.43
CA ASP A 350 1.00 -19.25 38.33
C ASP A 350 0.46 -20.67 38.49
N GLN A 351 0.27 -21.39 37.36
CA GLN A 351 0.93 -22.69 37.16
C GLN A 351 0.91 -23.20 35.71
N ALA A 352 2.01 -23.86 35.34
CA ALA A 352 2.29 -24.55 34.09
C ALA A 352 2.33 -26.08 34.31
N GLY A 353 2.23 -26.86 33.22
CA GLY A 353 2.59 -28.28 33.05
C GLY A 353 2.11 -28.78 31.66
N ASP A 354 2.97 -29.12 30.69
CA ASP A 354 3.69 -30.41 30.42
C ASP A 354 2.76 -31.63 30.20
N SER A 355 2.95 -32.60 29.28
CA SER A 355 4.01 -33.00 28.33
C SER A 355 3.52 -34.13 27.37
N GLU A 356 4.35 -34.45 26.35
CA GLU A 356 4.56 -35.75 25.61
C GLU A 356 3.45 -36.34 24.70
N ASP A 357 3.69 -36.92 23.49
CA ASP A 357 4.57 -38.06 23.14
C ASP A 357 5.12 -38.07 21.67
N GLU A 358 6.21 -38.82 21.46
CA GLU A 358 6.94 -39.16 20.22
C GLU A 358 6.41 -40.41 19.46
N GLU A 359 6.70 -40.56 18.15
CA GLU A 359 7.07 -41.88 17.57
C GLU A 359 7.91 -41.77 16.26
N TRP A 360 8.89 -42.67 16.12
CA TRP A 360 9.91 -42.78 15.07
C TRP A 360 9.58 -43.86 14.01
N GLY A 361 10.11 -43.70 12.79
CA GLY A 361 10.13 -44.76 11.76
C GLY A 361 11.36 -44.70 10.84
N LEU A 362 12.33 -45.59 11.07
CA LEU A 362 13.51 -45.87 10.26
C LEU A 362 13.20 -46.92 9.18
N LEU A 363 13.81 -46.82 7.99
CA LEU A 363 14.12 -47.98 7.13
C LEU A 363 15.39 -47.76 6.28
N GLN A 364 16.08 -48.87 6.04
CA GLN A 364 17.50 -49.05 5.76
C GLN A 364 18.00 -48.82 4.32
N VAL A 365 19.31 -48.57 4.31
CA VAL A 365 20.37 -48.71 3.29
C VAL A 365 20.34 -50.02 2.48
N ASP A 366 20.68 -49.96 1.18
CA ASP A 366 21.71 -50.87 0.61
C ASP A 366 22.46 -50.28 -0.61
N MET A 367 23.73 -50.69 -0.75
CA MET A 367 24.78 -50.22 -1.65
C MET A 367 25.12 -51.25 -2.75
N GLY A 368 25.55 -50.75 -3.91
CA GLY A 368 26.37 -51.48 -4.90
C GLY A 368 26.42 -50.69 -6.21
N GLY A 369 27.53 -50.45 -6.92
CA GLY A 369 28.88 -50.98 -6.87
C GLY A 369 29.38 -51.17 -8.32
N ALA A 370 30.62 -50.72 -8.61
CA ALA A 370 31.43 -50.87 -9.85
C ALA A 370 31.10 -49.94 -11.06
N ARG A 371 31.98 -49.05 -11.56
CA ARG A 371 33.38 -49.08 -12.08
C ARG A 371 33.55 -49.78 -13.45
N THR A 372 33.88 -48.98 -14.49
CA THR A 372 34.99 -49.09 -15.48
C THR A 372 34.91 -47.89 -16.45
N SER A 373 35.90 -46.99 -16.64
CA SER A 373 37.10 -47.11 -17.51
C SER A 373 36.75 -47.39 -18.99
N ALA A 374 37.21 -46.74 -20.05
CA ALA A 374 38.17 -45.66 -20.31
C ALA A 374 38.14 -45.26 -21.82
N ALA A 375 38.71 -44.09 -22.13
CA ALA A 375 39.54 -43.72 -23.31
C ALA A 375 39.10 -43.90 -24.79
N GLY A 376 39.44 -42.87 -25.59
CA GLY A 376 39.63 -42.90 -27.07
C GLY A 376 38.74 -41.88 -27.80
N ARG A 377 39.16 -40.65 -28.16
CA ARG A 377 40.19 -40.14 -29.09
C ARG A 377 39.80 -40.24 -30.58
N ALA A 378 39.78 -39.07 -31.25
CA ALA A 378 39.77 -38.80 -32.71
C ALA A 378 38.51 -39.28 -33.47
N GLN A 379 37.91 -38.52 -34.39
CA GLN A 379 38.40 -37.56 -35.38
C GLN A 379 37.48 -36.33 -35.48
#